data_AF-X0TBM4-F1
#
_entry.id   AF-X0TBM4-F1
#
_cell.length_a   1.000
_cell.length_b   1.000
_cell.length_c   1.000
_cell.angle_alpha   90.00
_cell.angle_beta   90.00
_cell.angle_gamma   90.00
#
_symmetry.space_group_name_H-M   'P 1'
#
loop_
_entity.id
_entity.type
_entity.pdbx_description
1 polymer ?
#
loop_
_entity_poly.entity_id
_entity_poly.type
_entity_poly.pdbx_seq_one_letter_code
_entity_poly.pdbx_strand_id
1 'polypeptide(L)'
;MGAHFTVEGGVGIARSAGVPEAVIGLTLIAIGTSLPELAASLIAAWRGEAGIAIGSVIGSNLFNLLLVLGATAAIRPIPVPAGGVCDLAVLCALSAVLWGVCVTQERRIIRAEGAALLTVYAVYVSARVLL
;
A
#
# COMPACT_ATOMS: atom_id res chain seq x y z
N MET A 1 -8.19 -12.62 -9.24
CA MET A 1 -7.78 -13.63 -10.26
C MET A 1 -6.90 -13.01 -11.35
N GLY A 2 -7.31 -11.93 -12.05
CA GLY A 2 -6.47 -11.32 -13.10
C GLY A 2 -5.08 -10.87 -12.63
N ALA A 3 -4.98 -10.12 -11.54
CA ALA A 3 -3.68 -9.70 -10.98
C ALA A 3 -2.82 -10.89 -10.52
N HIS A 4 -3.42 -11.97 -10.01
CA HIS A 4 -2.68 -13.15 -9.59
C HIS A 4 -1.96 -13.82 -10.78
N PHE A 5 -2.63 -13.95 -11.93
CA PHE A 5 -2.02 -14.47 -13.15
C PHE A 5 -0.96 -13.53 -13.73
N THR A 6 -1.16 -12.21 -13.67
CA THR A 6 -0.17 -11.24 -14.10
C THR A 6 1.09 -11.28 -13.22
N VAL A 7 0.91 -11.44 -11.91
CA VAL A 7 2.02 -11.57 -10.95
C VAL A 7 2.75 -12.88 -11.14
N GLU A 8 2.06 -14.02 -11.23
CA GLU A 8 2.70 -15.32 -11.48
C GLU A 8 3.43 -15.37 -12.83
N GLY A 9 2.83 -14.83 -13.89
CA GLY A 9 3.48 -14.72 -15.19
C GLY A 9 4.74 -13.85 -15.14
N GLY A 10 4.68 -12.71 -14.44
CA GLY A 10 5.84 -11.84 -14.23
C GLY A 10 6.93 -12.50 -13.37
N VAL A 11 6.56 -13.26 -12.33
CA VAL A 11 7.51 -14.02 -11.49
C VAL A 11 8.23 -15.07 -12.35
N GLY A 12 7.51 -15.76 -13.22
CA GLY A 12 8.10 -16.75 -14.15
C GLY A 12 9.13 -16.14 -15.10
N ILE A 13 8.84 -14.97 -15.65
CA ILE A 13 9.77 -14.22 -16.53
C ILE A 13 10.98 -13.70 -15.75
N ALA A 14 10.78 -13.16 -14.54
CA ALA A 14 11.87 -12.65 -13.72
C ALA A 14 12.82 -13.77 -13.26
N ARG A 15 12.28 -14.95 -12.90
CA ARG A 15 13.07 -16.15 -12.61
C ARG A 15 13.88 -16.61 -13.82
N SER A 16 13.27 -16.66 -15.01
CA SER A 16 13.98 -17.09 -16.23
C SER A 16 15.04 -16.09 -16.68
N ALA A 17 14.88 -14.81 -16.33
CA ALA A 17 15.87 -13.76 -16.53
C ALA A 17 17.00 -13.75 -15.47
N GLY A 18 17.00 -14.68 -14.50
CA GLY A 18 18.04 -14.79 -13.48
C GLY A 18 17.94 -13.75 -12.36
N VAL A 19 16.79 -13.10 -12.20
CA VAL A 19 16.57 -12.13 -11.11
C VAL A 19 16.49 -12.87 -9.77
N PRO A 20 17.19 -12.43 -8.72
CA PRO A 20 17.12 -13.07 -7.40
C PRO A 20 15.71 -13.07 -6.81
N GLU A 21 15.29 -14.17 -6.18
CA GLU A 21 13.98 -14.32 -5.51
C GLU A 21 13.67 -13.18 -4.54
N ALA A 22 14.68 -12.71 -3.79
CA ALA A 22 14.52 -11.60 -2.87
C ALA A 22 14.06 -10.31 -3.57
N VAL A 23 14.61 -10.02 -4.75
CA VAL A 23 14.25 -8.85 -5.56
C VAL A 23 12.85 -9.01 -6.13
N ILE A 24 12.49 -10.20 -6.60
CA ILE A 24 11.15 -10.52 -7.11
C ILE A 24 10.09 -10.34 -6.00
N GLY A 25 10.38 -10.82 -4.79
CA GLY A 25 9.51 -10.66 -3.62
C GLY A 25 9.33 -9.20 -3.21
N LEU A 26 10.42 -8.44 -3.15
CA LEU A 26 10.42 -7.04 -2.73
C LEU A 26 9.79 -6.08 -3.75
N THR A 27 9.80 -6.43 -5.04
CA THR A 27 9.32 -5.52 -6.10
C THR A 27 8.10 -6.08 -6.81
N LEU A 28 8.25 -7.20 -7.53
CA LEU A 28 7.21 -7.70 -8.43
C LEU A 28 5.99 -8.25 -7.67
N ILE A 29 6.22 -9.00 -6.59
CA ILE A 29 5.13 -9.52 -5.75
C ILE A 29 4.50 -8.38 -4.94
N ALA A 30 5.31 -7.54 -4.30
CA ALA A 30 4.83 -6.41 -3.49
C ALA A 30 3.99 -5.41 -4.29
N ILE A 31 4.44 -5.01 -5.48
CA ILE A 31 3.68 -4.14 -6.39
C ILE A 31 2.50 -4.92 -6.99
N GLY A 32 2.72 -6.18 -7.32
CA GLY A 32 1.75 -7.10 -7.90
C GLY A 32 0.47 -7.29 -7.11
N THR A 33 0.60 -7.40 -5.78
CA THR A 33 -0.54 -7.55 -4.89
C THR A 33 -1.37 -6.28 -4.77
N SER A 34 -0.72 -5.10 -4.81
CA SER A 34 -1.40 -3.80 -4.67
C SER A 34 -1.86 -3.15 -5.97
N LEU A 35 -1.38 -3.64 -7.11
CA LEU A 35 -1.79 -3.24 -8.46
C LEU A 35 -3.31 -3.29 -8.70
N PRO A 36 -4.04 -4.39 -8.39
CA PRO A 36 -5.49 -4.43 -8.57
C PRO A 36 -6.23 -3.40 -7.70
N GLU A 37 -5.79 -3.19 -6.46
CA GLU A 37 -6.38 -2.20 -5.55
C GLU A 37 -6.12 -0.77 -6.04
N LEU A 38 -4.90 -0.52 -6.53
CA LEU A 38 -4.53 0.75 -7.14
C LEU A 38 -5.35 1.01 -8.40
N ALA A 39 -5.50 0.01 -9.27
CA ALA A 39 -6.33 0.11 -10.48
C ALA A 39 -7.81 0.37 -10.14
N ALA A 40 -8.37 -0.36 -9.19
CA ALA A 40 -9.75 -0.16 -8.74
C ALA A 40 -9.97 1.27 -8.18
N SER A 41 -9.04 1.74 -7.35
CA SER A 41 -9.10 3.08 -6.76
C SER A 41 -8.92 4.18 -7.81
N LEU A 42 -8.04 3.98 -8.79
CA LEU A 42 -7.82 4.92 -9.90
C LEU A 42 -9.05 5.03 -10.81
N ILE A 43 -9.65 3.89 -11.16
CA ILE A 43 -10.86 3.84 -12.01
C ILE A 43 -12.04 4.50 -11.29
N ALA A 44 -12.21 4.24 -9.99
CA ALA A 44 -13.25 4.88 -9.18
C ALA A 44 -13.05 6.41 -9.10
N ALA A 45 -11.81 6.86 -8.84
CA ALA A 45 -11.47 8.28 -8.83
C ALA A 45 -11.73 8.94 -10.20
N TRP A 46 -11.39 8.26 -11.29
CA TRP A 46 -11.58 8.78 -12.65
C TRP A 46 -13.06 8.89 -13.04
N ARG A 47 -13.92 8.04 -12.47
CA ARG A 47 -15.38 8.11 -12.61
C ARG A 47 -16.04 9.17 -11.72
N GLY A 48 -15.26 9.93 -10.93
CA GLY A 48 -15.79 10.89 -9.96
C GLY A 48 -16.33 10.26 -8.67
N GLU A 49 -16.18 8.95 -8.51
CA GLU A 49 -16.63 8.16 -7.36
C GLU A 49 -15.57 8.16 -6.25
N ALA A 50 -15.19 9.34 -5.78
CA ALA A 50 -14.12 9.51 -4.79
C ALA A 50 -14.37 8.71 -3.50
N GLY A 51 -15.62 8.55 -3.08
CA GLY A 51 -15.99 7.73 -1.92
C GLY A 51 -15.65 6.25 -2.09
N ILE A 52 -15.84 5.70 -3.30
CA ILE A 52 -15.49 4.31 -3.61
C ILE A 52 -13.96 4.15 -3.66
N ALA A 53 -13.26 5.11 -4.25
CA ALA A 53 -11.80 5.10 -4.29
C ALA A 53 -11.19 5.09 -2.88
N ILE A 54 -11.67 5.97 -2.00
CA ILE A 54 -11.22 6.05 -0.60
C ILE A 54 -11.60 4.77 0.16
N GLY A 55 -12.83 4.28 -0.01
CA GLY A 55 -13.30 3.05 0.63
C GLY A 55 -12.45 1.83 0.26
N SER A 56 -12.01 1.74 -1.00
CA SER A 56 -11.11 0.67 -1.48
C SER A 56 -9.73 0.75 -0.81
N VAL A 57 -9.13 1.94 -0.73
CA VAL A 57 -7.80 2.11 -0.10
C VAL A 57 -7.85 1.84 1.40
N ILE A 58 -8.83 2.42 2.10
CA ILE A 58 -8.96 2.23 3.56
C ILE A 58 -9.31 0.78 3.88
N GLY A 59 -10.27 0.20 3.15
CA GLY A 59 -10.73 -1.17 3.39
C GLY A 59 -9.65 -2.21 3.18
N SER A 60 -8.86 -2.10 2.11
CA SER A 60 -7.75 -3.04 1.82
C SER A 60 -6.64 -2.96 2.87
N ASN A 61 -6.23 -1.76 3.29
CA ASN A 61 -5.24 -1.59 4.35
C ASN A 61 -5.73 -2.14 5.70
N LEU A 62 -6.99 -1.90 6.04
CA LEU A 62 -7.58 -2.40 7.28
C LEU A 62 -7.68 -3.92 7.28
N PHE A 63 -8.10 -4.52 6.17
CA PHE A 63 -8.16 -5.97 5.99
C PHE A 63 -6.77 -6.62 6.10
N ASN A 64 -5.76 -6.03 5.45
CA ASN A 64 -4.39 -6.54 5.50
C ASN A 64 -3.79 -6.45 6.91
N LEU A 65 -4.04 -5.35 7.64
CA LEU A 65 -3.52 -5.19 9.00
C LEU A 65 -4.27 -6.05 10.03
N LEU A 66 -5.60 -6.04 10.02
CA LEU A 66 -6.39 -6.74 11.04
C LEU A 66 -6.53 -8.23 10.74
N LEU A 67 -6.85 -8.58 9.50
CA LEU A 67 -7.13 -9.97 9.16
C LEU A 67 -5.86 -10.71 8.77
N VAL A 68 -5.11 -10.23 7.77
CA VAL A 68 -3.94 -10.97 7.26
C VAL A 68 -2.81 -10.96 8.30
N LEU A 69 -2.36 -9.78 8.72
CA LEU A 69 -1.28 -9.65 9.71
C LEU A 69 -1.73 -10.13 11.09
N GLY A 70 -2.94 -9.79 11.54
CA GLY A 70 -3.47 -10.24 12.82
C GLY A 70 -3.64 -11.77 12.91
N ALA A 71 -4.21 -12.42 11.89
CA ALA A 71 -4.34 -13.88 11.90
C ALA A 71 -2.98 -14.58 11.78
N THR A 72 -2.07 -14.07 10.95
CA THR A 72 -0.71 -14.66 10.83
C THR A 72 0.07 -14.51 12.13
N ALA A 73 0.01 -13.35 12.80
CA ALA A 73 0.64 -13.12 14.09
C ALA A 73 0.03 -13.98 15.23
N ALA A 74 -1.27 -14.27 15.18
CA ALA A 74 -1.94 -15.16 16.13
C ALA A 74 -1.49 -16.62 16.00
N ILE A 75 -1.18 -17.08 14.79
CA ILE A 75 -0.69 -18.43 14.53
C ILE A 75 0.80 -18.54 14.85
N ARG A 76 1.61 -17.55 14.42
CA ARG A 76 3.05 -17.54 14.62
C ARG A 76 3.55 -16.12 14.90
N PRO A 77 4.27 -15.88 16.00
CA PRO A 77 4.86 -14.58 16.27
C PRO A 77 5.76 -14.14 15.11
N ILE A 78 5.49 -12.95 14.58
CA ILE A 78 6.24 -12.36 13.47
C ILE A 78 7.30 -11.44 14.09
N PRO A 79 8.60 -11.71 13.91
CA PRO A 79 9.65 -10.82 14.39
C PRO A 79 9.57 -9.49 13.65
N VAL A 80 9.50 -8.38 14.40
CA VAL A 80 9.50 -7.04 13.82
C VAL A 80 10.94 -6.68 13.44
N PRO A 81 11.25 -6.45 12.15
CA PRO A 81 12.59 -6.04 11.74
C PRO A 81 12.96 -4.67 12.32
N ALA A 82 14.26 -4.40 12.45
CA ALA A 82 14.75 -3.11 12.92
C ALA A 82 14.17 -1.97 12.06
N GLY A 83 13.60 -0.95 12.70
CA GLY A 83 12.89 0.14 12.02
C GLY A 83 11.40 -0.11 11.74
N GLY A 84 10.89 -1.34 11.89
CA GLY A 84 9.49 -1.67 11.64
C GLY A 84 8.49 -0.91 12.54
N VAL A 85 8.89 -0.55 13.75
CA VAL A 85 8.08 0.30 14.66
C VAL A 85 7.97 1.73 14.13
N CYS A 86 9.05 2.29 13.56
CA CYS A 86 9.00 3.60 12.91
C CYS A 86 8.11 3.56 11.67
N ASP A 87 8.19 2.49 10.88
CA ASP A 87 7.37 2.32 9.67
C ASP A 87 5.88 2.26 10.02
N LEU A 88 5.54 1.52 11.09
CA LEU A 88 4.20 1.47 11.67
C LEU A 88 3.75 2.85 12.21
N ALA A 89 4.62 3.58 12.89
CA ALA A 89 4.31 4.91 13.41
C ALA A 89 4.02 5.91 12.28
N VAL A 90 4.82 5.89 11.21
CA VAL A 90 4.61 6.72 10.02
C VAL A 90 3.30 6.35 9.32
N LEU A 91 3.01 5.05 9.17
CA LEU A 91 1.74 4.57 8.63
C LEU A 91 0.53 5.04 9.44
N CYS A 92 0.61 4.95 10.77
CA CYS A 92 -0.44 5.45 11.66
C CYS A 92 -0.60 6.97 11.56
N ALA A 93 0.51 7.72 11.50
CA ALA A 93 0.47 9.18 11.36
C ALA A 93 -0.16 9.60 10.02
N LEU A 94 0.25 9.00 8.91
CA LEU A 94 -0.34 9.27 7.59
C LEU A 94 -1.82 8.89 7.53
N SER A 95 -2.19 7.77 8.14
CA SER A 95 -3.59 7.32 8.23
C SER A 95 -4.43 8.29 9.09
N ALA A 96 -3.88 8.83 10.17
CA ALA A 96 -4.55 9.83 11.01
C ALA A 96 -4.71 11.18 10.29
N VAL A 97 -3.72 11.59 9.49
CA VAL A 97 -3.83 12.79 8.63
C VAL A 97 -4.92 12.60 7.58
N LEU A 98 -4.95 11.46 6.90
CA LEU A 98 -6.01 11.09 5.95
C LEU A 98 -7.39 11.09 6.61
N TRP A 99 -7.49 10.52 7.81
CA TRP A 99 -8.73 10.55 8.60
C TRP A 99 -9.15 11.98 8.93
N GLY A 100 -8.23 12.83 9.37
CA GLY A 100 -8.49 14.24 9.67
C GLY A 100 -9.04 15.01 8.47
N VAL A 101 -8.46 14.78 7.28
CA VAL A 101 -8.96 15.35 6.02
C VAL A 101 -10.36 14.81 5.69
N CYS A 102 -10.60 13.50 5.84
CA CYS A 102 -11.91 12.89 5.56
C CYS A 102 -13.03 13.31 6.54
N VAL A 103 -12.70 13.71 7.76
CA VAL A 103 -13.67 14.20 8.77
C VAL A 103 -14.12 15.63 8.50
N THR A 104 -13.36 16.42 7.73
CA THR A 104 -13.81 17.77 7.34
C THR A 104 -15.04 17.72 6.43
N GLN A 105 -15.92 18.72 6.59
CA GLN A 105 -17.32 18.69 6.13
C GLN A 105 -17.53 18.47 4.62
N GLU A 106 -16.52 18.65 3.78
CA GLU A 106 -16.65 18.46 2.33
C GLU A 106 -16.28 17.05 1.82
N ARG A 107 -15.76 16.13 2.67
CA ARG A 107 -15.37 14.75 2.30
C ARG A 107 -14.61 14.66 0.96
N ARG A 108 -13.75 15.63 0.69
CA ARG A 108 -13.04 15.77 -0.59
C ARG A 108 -11.56 15.92 -0.34
N ILE A 109 -10.78 15.07 -0.99
CA ILE A 109 -9.33 15.25 -1.06
C ILE A 109 -9.05 16.23 -2.20
N ILE A 110 -8.47 17.38 -1.88
CA ILE A 110 -8.06 18.36 -2.90
C ILE A 110 -6.67 18.03 -3.46
N ARG A 111 -6.34 18.56 -4.64
CA ARG A 111 -5.04 18.32 -5.29
C ARG A 111 -3.85 18.69 -4.40
N ALA A 112 -3.98 19.71 -3.56
CA ALA A 112 -2.95 20.13 -2.62
C ALA A 112 -2.69 19.08 -1.53
N GLU A 113 -3.74 18.46 -0.97
CA GLU A 113 -3.62 17.40 0.03
C GLU A 113 -3.01 16.14 -0.58
N GLY A 114 -3.44 15.77 -1.79
CA GLY A 114 -2.82 14.66 -2.54
C GLY A 114 -1.33 14.90 -2.81
N ALA A 115 -0.96 16.12 -3.21
CA ALA A 115 0.45 16.48 -3.43
C ALA A 115 1.27 16.46 -2.12
N ALA A 116 0.70 16.92 -1.01
CA ALA A 116 1.33 16.85 0.30
C ALA A 116 1.58 15.39 0.73
N LEU A 117 0.57 14.51 0.58
CA LEU A 117 0.70 13.08 0.89
C LEU A 117 1.77 12.40 0.02
N LEU A 118 1.80 12.68 -1.28
CA LEU A 118 2.85 12.18 -2.18
C LEU A 118 4.23 12.69 -1.80
N THR A 119 4.35 13.94 -1.36
CA THR A 119 5.62 14.52 -0.92
C THR A 119 6.11 13.82 0.34
N VAL A 120 5.24 13.61 1.33
CA VAL A 120 5.60 12.89 2.56
C VAL A 120 6.00 11.44 2.23
N TYR A 121 5.28 10.77 1.33
CA TYR A 121 5.63 9.43 0.87
C TYR A 121 7.01 9.39 0.17
N ALA A 122 7.28 10.33 -0.73
CA ALA A 122 8.56 10.43 -1.44
C ALA A 122 9.72 10.69 -0.46
N VAL A 123 9.54 11.58 0.51
CA VAL A 123 10.53 11.87 1.57
C VAL A 123 10.78 10.61 2.41
N TYR A 124 9.74 9.91 2.83
CA TYR A 124 9.86 8.69 3.61
C TYR A 124 10.62 7.58 2.86
N VAL A 125 10.26 7.32 1.60
CA VAL A 125 10.95 6.33 0.77
C VAL A 125 12.41 6.72 0.58
N SER A 126 12.69 7.99 0.29
CA SER A 126 14.06 8.47 0.11
C SER A 126 14.89 8.31 1.39
N ALA A 127 14.32 8.68 2.54
CA ALA A 127 14.98 8.53 3.84
C ALA A 127 15.30 7.07 4.16
N ARG A 128 14.41 6.12 3.81
CA ARG A 128 14.61 4.68 4.06
C ARG A 128 15.48 3.96 3.03
N VAL A 129 15.67 4.54 1.86
CA VAL A 129 16.62 4.01 0.85
C VAL A 129 18.05 4.52 1.13
N LEU A 130 18.18 5.71 1.73
CA LEU A 130 19.47 6.35 2.05
C LEU A 130 20.03 5.97 3.44
N LEU A 131 19.19 5.52 4.37
CA LEU A 131 19.56 5.07 5.73
C LEU A 131 19.44 3.55 5.85
#